data_AF-A0A838PUM6-F1
#
_entry.id   AF-A0A838PUM6-F1
#
_cell.length_a   1.000
_cell.length_b   1.000
_cell.length_c   1.000
_cell.angle_alpha   90.00
_cell.angle_beta   90.00
_cell.angle_gamma   90.00
#
_symmetry.space_group_name_H-M   'P 1'
#
loop_
_entity.id
_entity.type
_entity.pdbx_description
1 polymer ?
#
loop_
_entity_poly.entity_id
_entity_poly.type
_entity_poly.pdbx_seq_one_letter_code
_entity_poly.pdbx_strand_id
1 'polypeptide(L)' 'MATIQIRDVPDDVHRVHRRRAAEAGMSLQEFLLAELVDSARARTPAEVVAEVTQQLAATGGEGFSATSSADLVRADRDSR' A
#
# COMPACT_ATOMS: atom_id res chain seq x y z
N MET A 1 -4.11 -18.95 17.98
CA MET A 1 -3.98 -18.78 16.52
C MET A 1 -5.38 -18.58 15.96
N ALA A 2 -5.59 -17.56 15.13
CA ALA A 2 -6.89 -17.30 14.49
C ALA A 2 -6.91 -17.94 13.10
N THR A 3 -8.04 -18.50 12.71
CA THR A 3 -8.28 -19.06 11.37
C THR A 3 -9.27 -18.18 10.65
N ILE A 4 -8.99 -17.84 9.39
CA ILE A 4 -9.87 -17.07 8.53
C ILE A 4 -10.35 -17.98 7.40
N GLN A 5 -11.66 -18.06 7.20
CA GLN A 5 -12.28 -18.75 6.07
C GLN A 5 -12.92 -17.71 5.15
N ILE A 6 -12.50 -17.69 3.89
CA ILE A 6 -13.09 -16.84 2.85
C ILE A 6 -14.03 -17.71 2.02
N ARG A 7 -15.31 -17.34 1.96
CA ARG A 7 -16.34 -18.06 1.19
C ARG A 7 -16.59 -17.36 -0.15
N ASP A 8 -17.14 -18.12 -1.09
CA ASP A 8 -17.62 -17.61 -2.38
C ASP A 8 -16.52 -16.90 -3.20
N VAL A 9 -15.28 -17.40 -3.11
CA VAL A 9 -14.16 -16.91 -3.93
C VAL A 9 -14.42 -17.31 -5.38
N PRO A 10 -14.47 -16.35 -6.32
CA PRO A 10 -14.64 -16.67 -7.74
C PRO A 10 -13.53 -17.61 -8.25
N ASP A 11 -13.89 -18.56 -9.12
CA ASP A 11 -12.97 -19.60 -9.61
C ASP A 11 -11.76 -19.03 -10.36
N ASP A 12 -11.95 -17.91 -11.06
CA ASP A 12 -10.88 -17.20 -11.76
C ASP A 12 -9.88 -16.58 -10.79
N VAL A 13 -10.36 -15.94 -9.72
CA VAL A 13 -9.52 -15.40 -8.65
C VAL A 13 -8.75 -16.52 -7.96
N HIS A 14 -9.44 -17.61 -7.59
CA HIS A 14 -8.82 -18.78 -6.98
C HIS A 14 -7.70 -19.34 -7.88
N ARG A 15 -7.95 -19.45 -9.19
CA ARG A 15 -6.97 -19.96 -10.16
C ARG A 15 -5.74 -19.06 -10.26
N VAL A 16 -5.91 -17.74 -10.25
CA VAL A 16 -4.81 -16.77 -10.28
C VAL A 16 -3.90 -16.93 -9.06
N HIS A 17 -4.46 -16.95 -7.84
CA HIS A 17 -3.65 -17.10 -6.62
C HIS A 17 -3.00 -18.49 -6.54
N ARG A 18 -3.69 -19.56 -6.97
CA ARG A 18 -3.08 -20.91 -7.03
C ARG A 18 -1.86 -20.94 -7.97
N ARG A 19 -1.95 -20.29 -9.13
CA ARG A 19 -0.82 -20.19 -10.07
C ARG A 19 0.35 -19.43 -9.44
N ARG A 20 0.09 -18.25 -8.86
CA ARG A 20 1.13 -17.43 -8.21
C ARG A 20 1.80 -18.15 -7.03
N ALA A 21 1.01 -18.87 -6.22
CA ALA A 21 1.54 -19.68 -5.12
C ALA A 21 2.51 -20.76 -5.64
N ALA A 22 2.14 -21.45 -6.74
CA ALA A 22 3.01 -22.45 -7.36
C ALA A 22 4.29 -21.83 -7.95
N GLU A 23 4.19 -20.66 -8.59
CA GLU A 23 5.34 -19.89 -9.09
C GLU A 23 6.29 -19.46 -7.96
N ALA A 24 5.75 -19.17 -6.77
CA ALA A 24 6.51 -18.83 -5.57
C ALA A 24 7.01 -20.05 -4.77
N GLY A 25 6.67 -21.28 -5.19
CA GLY A 25 7.03 -22.51 -4.46
C GLY A 25 6.33 -22.66 -3.11
N MET A 26 5.17 -22.03 -2.93
CA MET A 26 4.39 -21.99 -1.69
C MET A 26 3.09 -22.77 -1.85
N SER A 27 2.55 -23.29 -0.74
CA SER A 27 1.14 -23.69 -0.73
C SER A 27 0.24 -22.45 -0.90
N LEU A 28 -0.98 -22.65 -1.41
CA LEU A 28 -1.93 -21.55 -1.57
C LEU A 28 -2.24 -20.86 -0.22
N GLN A 29 -2.30 -21.63 0.86
CA GLN A 29 -2.57 -21.10 2.20
C GLN A 29 -1.44 -20.18 2.68
N GLU A 30 -0.18 -20.59 2.50
CA GLU A 30 1.00 -19.81 2.86
C GLU A 30 1.11 -18.53 2.02
N PHE A 31 0.87 -18.65 0.71
CA PHE A 31 0.89 -17.51 -0.20
C PHE A 31 -0.15 -16.45 0.18
N LEU A 32 -1.40 -16.87 0.43
CA LEU A 32 -2.47 -15.95 0.84
C LEU A 32 -2.22 -15.35 2.22
N LEU A 33 -1.63 -16.11 3.16
CA LEU A 33 -1.25 -15.57 4.46
C LEU A 33 -0.17 -14.50 4.32
N ALA A 34 0.83 -14.72 3.45
CA ALA A 34 1.87 -13.74 3.19
C ALA A 34 1.28 -12.45 2.61
N GLU A 35 0.41 -12.55 1.58
CA GLU A 35 -0.27 -11.37 1.01
C GLU A 35 -1.13 -10.64 2.06
N LEU A 36 -1.85 -11.36 2.92
CA LEU A 36 -2.64 -10.75 4.00
C LEU A 36 -1.78 -10.04 5.04
N VAL A 37 -0.65 -10.64 5.42
CA VAL A 37 0.29 -10.04 6.39
C VAL A 37 0.92 -8.79 5.80
N ASP A 38 1.38 -8.84 4.55
CA ASP A 38 1.98 -7.70 3.87
C ASP A 38 0.96 -6.58 3.69
N SER A 39 -0.27 -6.92 3.28
CA SER A 39 -1.36 -5.95 3.16
C SER A 39 -1.74 -5.32 4.49
N ALA A 40 -1.69 -6.06 5.60
CA ALA A 40 -2.01 -5.53 6.92
C ALA A 40 -0.87 -4.69 7.52
N ARG A 41 0.38 -4.93 7.10
CA ARG A 41 1.56 -4.15 7.53
C ARG A 41 1.77 -2.90 6.70
N ALA A 42 1.34 -2.91 5.44
CA ALA A 42 1.36 -1.74 4.59
C ALA A 42 0.37 -0.70 5.12
N ARG A 43 0.85 0.51 5.44
CA ARG A 43 -0.04 1.66 5.65
C ARG A 43 -0.80 1.91 4.36
N THR A 44 -2.11 2.02 4.47
CA THR A 44 -2.93 2.46 3.34
C THR A 44 -2.58 3.91 2.97
N PRO A 45 -2.74 4.33 1.71
CA PRO A 45 -2.51 5.72 1.33
C PRO A 45 -3.34 6.70 2.16
N ALA A 46 -4.55 6.31 2.56
CA ALA A 46 -5.42 7.10 3.41
C ALA A 46 -4.83 7.29 4.83
N GLU A 47 -4.29 6.23 5.42
CA GLU A 47 -3.62 6.31 6.72
C GLU A 47 -2.36 7.18 6.66
N VAL A 48 -1.57 7.07 5.59
CA VAL A 48 -0.40 7.95 5.39
C VAL A 48 -0.83 9.41 5.27
N VAL A 49 -1.88 9.71 4.51
CA VAL A 49 -2.39 11.09 4.38
C VAL A 49 -2.92 11.60 5.72
N ALA A 50 -3.64 10.77 6.47
CA ALA A 50 -4.15 11.13 7.79
C ALA A 50 -3.01 11.42 8.78
N GLU A 51 -1.98 10.57 8.81
CA GLU A 51 -0.78 10.75 9.63
C GLU A 51 -0.06 12.06 9.30
N VAL A 52 0.20 12.32 8.01
CA VAL A 52 0.85 13.56 7.55
C VAL A 52 0.02 14.78 7.90
N THR A 53 -1.31 14.71 7.73
CA THR A 53 -2.22 15.81 8.09
C THR A 53 -2.21 16.09 9.59
N GLN A 54 -2.22 15.04 10.40
CA GLN A 54 -2.13 15.16 11.86
C GLN A 54 -0.79 15.78 12.29
N GLN A 55 0.31 15.36 11.66
CA GLN A 55 1.64 15.89 11.94
C GLN A 55 1.78 17.36 11.50
N LEU A 56 1.24 17.73 10.33
CA LEU A 56 1.16 19.13 9.88
C LEU A 56 0.40 20.00 10.89
N ALA A 57 -0.73 19.52 11.39
CA ALA A 57 -1.53 20.24 12.39
C ALA A 57 -0.80 20.38 13.74
N ALA A 58 -0.10 19.33 14.18
CA ALA A 58 0.61 19.31 15.47
C ALA A 58 1.89 20.16 15.48
N THR A 59 2.62 20.19 14.36
CA THR A 59 3.91 20.89 14.23
C THR A 59 3.79 22.27 13.58
N GLY A 60 2.58 22.70 13.22
CA GLY A 60 2.34 23.97 12.52
C GLY A 60 3.04 24.07 11.17
N GLY A 61 3.39 22.93 10.55
CA GLY A 61 4.16 22.88 9.31
C GLY A 61 5.68 22.96 9.45
N GLU A 62 6.24 22.99 10.67
CA GLU A 62 7.70 22.93 10.86
C GLU A 62 8.27 21.62 10.28
N GLY A 63 9.27 21.73 9.40
CA GLY A 63 9.88 20.60 8.69
C GLY A 63 9.30 20.32 7.30
N PHE A 64 8.20 20.97 6.91
CA PHE A 64 7.66 20.92 5.55
C PHE A 64 7.99 22.20 4.79
N SER A 65 8.37 22.06 3.52
CA SER A 65 8.55 23.22 2.64
C SER A 65 7.21 23.88 2.37
N ALA A 66 7.12 25.20 2.56
CA ALA A 66 5.97 26.00 2.14
C ALA A 66 5.80 26.04 0.60
N THR A 67 6.85 25.68 -0.14
CA THR A 67 6.83 25.58 -1.60
C THR A 67 6.70 24.14 -2.04
N SER A 68 5.74 23.85 -2.92
CA SER A 68 5.57 22.54 -3.53
C SER A 68 6.76 22.17 -4.40
N SER A 69 7.36 21.01 -4.16
CA SER A 69 8.42 20.46 -5.00
C SER A 69 7.95 20.21 -6.45
N ALA A 70 6.67 19.92 -6.66
CA ALA A 70 6.11 19.75 -8.00
C ALA A 70 6.06 21.06 -8.79
N ASP A 71 5.87 22.20 -8.13
CA ASP A 71 5.89 23.52 -8.77
C ASP A 71 7.32 23.88 -9.20
N LEU A 72 8.32 23.57 -8.36
CA LEU A 72 9.73 23.75 -8.68
C LEU A 72 10.16 22.92 -9.91
N VAL A 73 9.74 21.65 -9.97
CA VAL A 73 10.03 20.77 -11.12
C VAL A 73 9.33 21.25 -12.39
N ARG A 74 8.10 21.78 -12.29
CA ARG A 74 7.39 22.36 -13.43
C ARG A 74 8.10 23.61 -13.95
N ALA A 75 8.49 24.53 -13.06
CA ALA A 75 9.22 25.74 -13.45
C ALA A 75 10.56 25.42 -14.16
N ASP A 76 11.33 24.44 -13.66
CA ASP A 76 12.56 23.99 -14.34
C ASP A 76 12.27 23.39 -15.72
N ARG A 77 11.18 22.61 -15.86
CA ARG A 77 10.79 22.05 -17.16
C ARG A 77 10.36 23.11 -18.16
N ASP A 78 9.55 24.08 -17.73
CA ASP A 78 8.96 25.09 -18.61
C ASP A 78 9.98 26.17 -19.03
N SER A 79 11.16 26.18 -18.42
CA SER A 79 12.28 27.08 -18.75
C SER A 79 13.32 26.49 -19.71
N ARG A 80 13.14 25.23 -20.15
CA ARG A 80 13.98 24.54 -21.14
C ARG A 80 13.33 24.56 -22.52
#